data_AF-A0A1F8VA33-F1
#
_entry.id   AF-A0A1F8VA33-F1
#
_cell.length_a   1.000
_cell.length_b   1.000
_cell.length_c   1.000
_cell.angle_alpha   90.00
_cell.angle_beta   90.00
_cell.angle_gamma   90.00
#
_symmetry.space_group_name_H-M   'P 1'
#
loop_
_entity.id
_entity.type
_entity.pdbx_description
1 polymer ?
#
loop_
_entity_poly.entity_id
_entity_poly.type
_entity_poly.pdbx_seq_one_letter_code
_entity_poly.pdbx_strand_id
1 'polypeptide(L)'
;MKLNKNSNLTYIKSSGCELIIFDKQNNTTHIVDKFGIELLKFIDNKNLDINELIETMKNRYPSNECINEIRNYINMLLKKEILVYDDVINNTFIL
;
A
#
# COMPACT_ATOMS: atom_id res chain seq x y z
N MET A 1 -1.93 9.03 0.24
CA MET A 1 -1.92 7.72 0.95
C MET A 1 -0.47 7.32 1.13
N LYS A 2 -0.10 6.62 2.21
CA LYS A 2 1.29 6.24 2.49
C LYS A 2 1.42 4.86 3.12
N LEU A 3 2.63 4.32 3.08
CA LEU A 3 2.99 3.13 3.86
C LEU A 3 2.83 3.40 5.35
N ASN A 4 2.21 2.47 6.08
CA ASN A 4 2.16 2.53 7.53
C ASN A 4 3.54 2.15 8.10
N LYS A 5 4.27 3.14 8.59
CA LYS A 5 5.61 2.95 9.19
C LYS A 5 5.54 2.77 10.72
N ASN A 6 4.40 2.32 11.26
CA ASN A 6 4.30 2.01 12.69
C ASN A 6 5.25 0.85 13.09
N SER A 7 5.52 0.73 14.39
CA SER A 7 6.43 -0.31 14.92
C SER A 7 5.88 -1.75 14.84
N ASN A 8 4.60 -1.90 14.48
CA ASN A 8 3.91 -3.19 14.42
C ASN A 8 4.20 -3.91 13.10
N LEU A 9 4.52 -3.17 12.04
CA LEU A 9 4.88 -3.74 10.75
C LEU A 9 6.41 -3.79 10.57
N THR A 10 6.92 -4.95 10.18
CA THR A 10 8.32 -5.14 9.81
C THR A 10 8.42 -5.60 8.36
N TYR A 11 9.11 -4.82 7.53
CA TYR A 11 9.24 -5.04 6.10
C TYR A 11 10.60 -5.68 5.80
N ILE A 12 10.60 -6.89 5.23
CA ILE A 12 11.82 -7.64 4.90
C ILE A 12 11.84 -7.91 3.40
N LYS A 13 12.87 -7.39 2.74
CA LYS A 13 13.11 -7.68 1.32
C LYS A 13 13.73 -9.06 1.18
N SER A 14 13.02 -9.98 0.55
CA SER A 14 13.56 -11.30 0.19
C SER A 14 14.37 -11.20 -1.11
N SER A 15 15.39 -12.05 -1.25
CA SER A 15 16.24 -12.13 -2.44
C SER A 15 15.48 -12.56 -3.73
N GLY A 16 14.23 -13.03 -3.60
CA GLY A 16 13.42 -13.61 -4.68
C GLY A 16 12.36 -12.72 -5.33
N CYS A 17 12.50 -11.38 -5.29
CA CYS A 17 11.46 -10.43 -5.78
C CYS A 17 10.17 -10.42 -4.93
N GLU A 18 10.26 -10.85 -3.67
CA GLU A 18 9.17 -10.82 -2.72
C GLU A 18 9.49 -9.86 -1.57
N LEU A 19 8.44 -9.25 -1.02
CA LEU A 19 8.51 -8.46 0.19
C LEU A 19 7.67 -9.16 1.24
N ILE A 20 8.29 -9.48 2.38
CA ILE A 20 7.62 -10.10 3.50
C ILE A 20 7.28 -8.99 4.50
N ILE A 21 6.02 -8.91 4.89
CA ILE A 21 5.54 -7.95 5.90
C ILE A 21 5.07 -8.75 7.11
N PHE A 22 5.79 -8.60 8.22
CA PHE A 22 5.39 -9.17 9.50
C PHE A 22 4.56 -8.15 10.26
N ASP A 23 3.30 -8.48 10.51
CA ASP A 23 2.40 -7.73 11.38
C ASP A 23 2.39 -8.36 12.77
N LYS A 24 3.07 -7.70 13.70
CA LYS A 24 3.20 -8.15 15.10
C LYS A 24 1.90 -8.06 15.87
N GLN A 25 1.04 -7.10 15.52
CA GLN A 25 -0.22 -6.87 16.24
C GLN A 25 -1.22 -7.99 15.97
N ASN A 26 -1.33 -8.39 14.69
CA ASN A 26 -2.23 -9.47 14.28
C ASN A 26 -1.55 -10.85 14.26
N ASN A 27 -0.24 -10.91 14.56
CA ASN A 27 0.59 -12.11 14.48
C ASN A 27 0.49 -12.80 13.10
N THR A 28 0.55 -12.01 12.03
CA THR A 28 0.40 -12.48 10.65
C THR A 28 1.59 -12.11 9.79
N THR A 29 1.88 -12.98 8.81
CA THR A 29 2.88 -12.71 7.77
C THR A 29 2.16 -12.50 6.44
N HIS A 30 2.53 -11.46 5.71
CA HIS A 30 2.05 -11.19 4.36
C HIS A 30 3.20 -11.32 3.37
N ILE A 31 2.99 -12.11 2.32
CA ILE A 31 3.92 -12.23 1.21
C ILE A 31 3.39 -11.33 0.09
N VAL A 32 4.20 -10.35 -0.29
CA VAL A 32 3.88 -9.40 -1.35
C VAL A 32 4.68 -9.79 -2.58
N ASP A 33 3.96 -10.06 -3.65
CA ASP A 33 4.53 -10.42 -4.94
C ASP A 33 5.18 -9.20 -5.63
N LYS A 34 5.78 -9.45 -6.80
CA LYS A 34 6.45 -8.42 -7.59
C LYS A 34 5.55 -7.23 -7.91
N PHE A 35 4.27 -7.47 -8.23
CA PHE A 35 3.32 -6.43 -8.56
C PHE A 35 3.01 -5.54 -7.35
N GLY A 36 2.73 -6.16 -6.20
CA GLY A 36 2.50 -5.45 -4.96
C GLY A 36 3.71 -4.62 -4.53
N ILE A 37 4.93 -5.13 -4.73
CA ILE A 37 6.16 -4.36 -4.46
C ILE A 37 6.26 -3.13 -5.35
N GLU A 38 5.96 -3.24 -6.65
CA GLU A 38 5.94 -2.08 -7.55
C GLU A 38 4.90 -1.04 -7.10
N LEU A 39 3.70 -1.49 -6.75
CA LEU A 39 2.62 -0.63 -6.26
C LEU A 39 3.03 0.10 -4.96
N LEU A 40 3.58 -0.62 -3.98
CA LEU A 40 4.06 -0.03 -2.72
C LEU A 40 5.21 0.98 -2.95
N LYS A 41 6.11 0.72 -3.90
CA LYS A 41 7.16 1.68 -4.29
C LYS A 41 6.58 2.95 -4.93
N PHE A 42 5.54 2.84 -5.73
CA PHE A 42 4.88 4.01 -6.29
C PHE A 42 4.28 4.89 -5.19
N ILE A 43 3.62 4.27 -4.21
CA ILE A 43 3.03 4.98 -3.07
C ILE A 43 4.11 5.63 -2.19
N ASP A 44 5.22 4.94 -1.89
CA ASP A 44 6.26 5.50 -1.01
C ASP A 44 7.07 6.62 -1.69
N ASN A 45 7.21 6.60 -3.03
CA ASN A 45 7.98 7.61 -3.77
C ASN A 45 7.15 8.79 -4.27
N LYS A 46 5.82 8.64 -4.34
CA LYS A 46 4.91 9.66 -4.87
C LYS A 46 3.73 9.70 -3.93
N ASN A 47 3.49 10.84 -3.29
CA ASN A 47 2.28 11.10 -2.47
C ASN A 47 1.03 11.13 -3.37
N LEU A 48 0.72 10.00 -3.98
CA LEU A 48 -0.43 9.85 -4.87
C LEU A 48 -1.67 9.54 -4.05
N ASP A 49 -2.79 10.08 -4.51
CA ASP A 49 -4.08 9.56 -4.11
C ASP A 49 -4.42 8.25 -4.85
N ILE A 50 -5.52 7.61 -4.45
CA ILE A 50 -5.93 6.32 -5.01
C ILE A 50 -6.24 6.39 -6.51
N ASN A 51 -6.79 7.51 -7.00
CA ASN A 51 -7.16 7.68 -8.40
C ASN A 51 -5.91 7.89 -9.26
N GLU A 52 -4.99 8.74 -8.82
CA GLU A 52 -3.71 8.96 -9.50
C GLU A 52 -2.87 7.68 -9.59
N LEU A 53 -2.89 6.86 -8.52
CA LEU A 53 -2.24 5.55 -8.52
C LEU A 53 -2.90 4.60 -9.54
N ILE A 54 -4.23 4.54 -9.57
CA ILE A 54 -4.96 3.69 -10.52
C ILE A 54 -4.66 4.12 -11.97
N GLU A 55 -4.65 5.41 -12.27
CA GLU A 55 -4.31 5.90 -13.61
C GLU A 55 -2.86 5.57 -13.99
N THR A 56 -1.92 5.75 -13.07
CA THR A 56 -0.51 5.39 -13.27
C THR A 56 -0.35 3.90 -13.58
N MET A 57 -1.04 3.05 -12.81
CA MET A 57 -0.96 1.60 -12.99
C MET A 57 -1.69 1.14 -14.26
N LYS A 58 -2.82 1.77 -14.62
CA LYS A 58 -3.55 1.50 -15.88
C LYS A 58 -2.69 1.80 -17.10
N ASN A 59 -1.94 2.91 -17.10
CA ASN A 59 -1.04 3.25 -18.21
C ASN A 59 0.11 2.23 -18.36
N ARG A 60 0.53 1.60 -17.25
CA ARG A 60 1.60 0.60 -17.24
C ARG A 60 1.12 -0.82 -17.55
N TYR A 61 -0.14 -1.12 -17.21
CA TYR A 61 -0.80 -2.42 -17.39
C TYR A 61 -2.18 -2.21 -18.06
N PRO A 62 -2.25 -2.05 -19.40
CA PRO A 62 -3.43 -1.53 -20.09
C PRO A 62 -4.62 -2.52 -20.23
N SER A 63 -4.80 -3.49 -19.33
CA SER A 63 -5.99 -4.36 -19.32
C SER A 63 -7.09 -3.82 -18.40
N ASN A 64 -8.35 -3.87 -18.85
CA ASN A 64 -9.49 -3.39 -18.06
C ASN A 64 -9.74 -4.25 -16.81
N GLU A 65 -9.38 -5.54 -16.84
CA GLU A 65 -9.44 -6.44 -15.67
C GLU A 65 -8.49 -5.97 -14.54
N CYS A 66 -7.36 -5.35 -14.90
CA CYS A 66 -6.35 -4.90 -13.95
C CYS A 66 -6.85 -3.80 -13.00
N ILE A 67 -7.78 -2.93 -13.43
CA ILE A 67 -8.22 -1.77 -12.61
C ILE A 67 -8.98 -2.21 -11.36
N ASN A 68 -9.89 -3.17 -11.50
CA ASN A 68 -10.66 -3.65 -10.36
C ASN A 68 -9.78 -4.47 -9.40
N GLU A 69 -8.84 -5.24 -9.94
CA GLU A 69 -7.84 -5.94 -9.15
C GLU A 69 -6.95 -4.98 -8.36
N ILE A 70 -6.47 -3.89 -8.98
CA ILE A 70 -5.71 -2.84 -8.30
C ILE A 70 -6.51 -2.24 -7.13
N ARG A 71 -7.78 -1.88 -7.36
CA ARG A 71 -8.65 -1.33 -6.30
C ARG A 71 -8.82 -2.31 -5.16
N ASN A 72 -9.14 -3.57 -5.47
CA ASN A 72 -9.31 -4.61 -4.46
C ASN A 72 -8.03 -4.84 -3.67
N TYR A 73 -6.89 -4.81 -4.34
CA TYR A 73 -5.57 -4.95 -3.71
C TYR A 73 -5.27 -3.78 -2.76
N ILE A 74 -5.48 -2.54 -3.18
CA ILE A 74 -5.30 -1.35 -2.33
C ILE A 74 -6.23 -1.41 -1.11
N ASN A 75 -7.51 -1.76 -1.31
CA ASN A 75 -8.46 -1.90 -0.21
C ASN A 75 -8.05 -3.00 0.79
N MET A 76 -7.51 -4.11 0.30
CA MET A 76 -6.96 -5.16 1.16
C MET A 76 -5.79 -4.63 2.00
N LEU A 77 -4.87 -3.88 1.40
CA LEU A 77 -3.72 -3.30 2.10
C LEU A 77 -4.14 -2.28 3.17
N LEU A 78 -5.15 -1.46 2.90
CA LEU A 78 -5.75 -0.53 3.87
C LEU A 78 -6.41 -1.29 5.03
N LYS A 79 -7.19 -2.34 4.73
CA LYS A 79 -7.84 -3.17 5.75
C LYS A 79 -6.83 -3.89 6.66
N LYS A 80 -5.65 -4.21 6.13
CA LYS A 80 -4.53 -4.80 6.87
C LYS A 80 -3.64 -3.76 7.55
N GLU A 81 -4.02 -2.48 7.47
CA GLU A 81 -3.25 -1.36 8.01
C GLU A 81 -1.82 -1.27 7.47
N ILE A 82 -1.52 -1.90 6.32
CA ILE A 82 -0.23 -1.80 5.63
C ILE A 82 -0.11 -0.43 4.94
N LEU A 83 -1.25 0.08 4.46
CA LEU A 83 -1.43 1.43 3.98
C LEU A 83 -2.30 2.21 4.96
N VAL A 84 -2.04 3.51 5.05
CA VAL A 84 -2.90 4.46 5.75
C VAL A 84 -3.16 5.66 4.84
N TYR A 85 -4.33 6.27 4.97
CA TYR A 85 -4.56 7.57 4.36
C TYR A 85 -3.61 8.59 4.99
N ASP A 86 -3.21 9.61 4.23
CA ASP A 86 -2.59 10.75 4.86
C ASP A 86 -3.64 11.38 5.75
N ASP A 87 -3.35 11.51 7.04
CA ASP A 87 -4.16 12.32 7.93
C ASP A 87 -4.23 13.70 7.27
N VAL A 88 -5.39 14.03 6.71
CA VAL A 88 -5.76 15.43 6.62
C VAL A 88 -5.75 15.89 8.06
N ILE A 89 -4.75 16.68 8.42
CA ILE A 89 -4.67 17.40 9.68
C ILE A 89 -5.98 18.20 9.77
N ASN A 90 -7.01 17.63 10.38
CA ASN A 90 -7.96 18.41 11.14
C ASN A 90 -7.33 18.58 12.52
N ASN A 91 -6.30 19.44 12.55
CA ASN A 91 -6.03 20.27 13.71
C ASN A 91 -7.31 21.09 13.95
N THR A 92 -8.22 20.52 14.72
CA THR A 92 -9.15 21.31 15.51
C THR A 92 -9.01 20.85 16.95
N PHE A 93 -7.84 21.13 17.53
CA PHE A 93 -7.81 21.49 18.94
C PHE A 93 -8.11 22.98 19.02
N ILE A 94 -9.33 23.34 19.42
CA ILE A 94 -9.53 24.47 20.33
C ILE A 94 -10.55 24.03 21.37
N LEU A 95 -10.10 24.17 22.62
CA LEU A 95 -10.71 24.05 23.96
C LEU A 95 -12.24 24.09 24.06
#